data_AF-A0A850QK92-F1
#
_entry.id   AF-A0A850QK92-F1
#
_cell.length_a   1.000
_cell.length_b   1.000
_cell.length_c   1.000
_cell.angle_alpha   90.00
_cell.angle_beta   90.00
_cell.angle_gamma   90.00
#
_symmetry.space_group_name_H-M   'P 1'
#
loop_
_entity.id
_entity.type
_entity.pdbx_description
1 polymer ?
#
loop_
_entity_poly.entity_id
_entity_poly.type
_entity_poly.pdbx_seq_one_letter_code
_entity_poly.pdbx_strand_id
1 'polypeptide(L)'
;LLWIGIYKFTPTEAKLIEPLVKNHFLMGWLYQVFSIQTVSNLVGSAEIIVAAGLIYGIKNAKVGFISGIAASLIFVVTLSFLLTTPNTWKVSDGILVTNFFLVKDVVFLAIAVMVVERSWSRLDLQNTSLQKTGLKNQ
;
A
#
# COMPACT_ATOMS: atom_id res chain seq x y z
N LEU A 1 -2.95 5.50 4.25
CA LEU A 1 -3.25 4.12 4.71
C LEU A 1 -4.19 4.12 5.92
N LEU A 2 -3.79 4.55 7.13
CA LEU A 2 -4.65 4.43 8.33
C LEU A 2 -6.05 5.06 8.18
N TRP A 3 -6.12 6.35 7.82
CA TRP A 3 -7.41 7.05 7.64
C TRP A 3 -8.27 6.43 6.52
N ILE A 4 -7.64 6.15 5.37
CA ILE A 4 -8.30 5.58 4.19
C ILE A 4 -8.83 4.17 4.52
N GLY A 5 -8.05 3.38 5.26
CA GLY A 5 -8.42 2.03 5.66
C GLY A 5 -9.59 2.01 6.63
N ILE A 6 -9.68 2.98 7.56
CA ILE A 6 -10.85 3.15 8.43
C ILE A 6 -12.09 3.50 7.59
N TYR A 7 -11.94 4.38 6.59
CA TYR A 7 -13.07 4.78 5.75
C TYR A 7 -13.67 3.62 4.93
N LYS A 8 -12.87 2.58 4.61
CA LYS A 8 -13.32 1.36 3.91
C LYS A 8 -14.33 0.49 4.65
N PHE A 9 -14.51 0.71 5.95
CA PHE A 9 -15.57 0.05 6.72
C PHE A 9 -16.95 0.71 6.51
N THR A 10 -17.02 1.83 5.78
CA THR A 10 -18.29 2.48 5.45
C THR A 10 -18.92 1.87 4.19
N PRO A 11 -20.27 1.79 4.11
CA PRO A 11 -20.95 1.34 2.90
C PRO A 11 -20.71 2.26 1.69
N THR A 12 -20.49 3.54 1.95
CA THR A 12 -20.19 4.55 0.93
C THR A 12 -18.89 4.22 0.22
N GLU A 13 -17.81 4.00 0.98
CA GLU A 13 -16.51 3.66 0.41
C GLU A 13 -16.50 2.29 -0.26
N ALA A 14 -17.22 1.31 0.30
CA ALA A 14 -17.34 -0.02 -0.29
C ALA A 14 -17.92 0.03 -1.72
N LYS A 15 -18.94 0.87 -1.95
CA LYS A 15 -19.50 1.11 -3.29
C LYS A 15 -18.56 1.89 -4.22
N LEU A 16 -17.73 2.79 -3.68
CA LEU A 16 -16.78 3.56 -4.47
C LEU A 16 -15.65 2.68 -5.03
N ILE A 17 -15.17 1.70 -4.26
CA ILE A 17 -14.10 0.80 -4.71
C ILE A 17 -14.59 -0.41 -5.50
N GLU A 18 -15.89 -0.72 -5.44
CA GLU A 18 -16.50 -1.83 -6.19
C GLU A 18 -16.09 -1.84 -7.67
N PRO A 19 -16.30 -0.75 -8.46
CA PRO A 19 -15.93 -0.76 -9.87
C PRO A 19 -14.42 -0.88 -10.09
N LEU A 20 -13.57 -0.39 -9.17
CA LEU A 20 -12.12 -0.51 -9.28
C LEU A 20 -11.68 -1.97 -9.16
N VAL A 21 -12.16 -2.64 -8.11
CA VAL A 21 -11.81 -4.02 -7.80
C VAL A 21 -12.43 -4.99 -8.81
N LYS A 22 -13.67 -4.73 -9.25
CA LYS A 22 -14.41 -5.59 -10.19
C LYS A 22 -13.75 -5.65 -11.57
N ASN A 23 -13.20 -4.53 -12.04
CA ASN A 23 -12.51 -4.44 -13.33
C ASN A 23 -11.05 -4.89 -13.27
N HIS A 24 -10.49 -5.11 -12.07
CA HIS A 24 -9.09 -5.50 -11.93
C HIS A 24 -8.90 -7.01 -12.14
N PHE A 25 -8.02 -7.39 -13.08
CA PHE A 25 -7.78 -8.77 -13.46
C PHE A 25 -7.45 -9.73 -12.29
N LEU A 26 -6.68 -9.28 -11.29
CA LEU A 26 -6.33 -10.11 -10.12
C LEU A 26 -7.37 -10.14 -9.01
N MET A 27 -8.32 -9.21 -8.99
CA MET A 27 -9.19 -9.00 -7.83
C MET A 27 -10.68 -9.08 -8.17
N GLY A 28 -11.06 -9.04 -9.44
CA GLY A 28 -12.46 -9.07 -9.87
C GLY A 28 -13.19 -10.36 -9.45
N TRP A 29 -12.46 -11.46 -9.29
CA TRP A 29 -13.01 -12.73 -8.79
C TRP A 29 -13.43 -12.68 -7.32
N LEU A 30 -12.89 -11.74 -6.51
CA LEU A 30 -13.22 -11.65 -5.08
C LEU A 30 -14.71 -11.45 -4.86
N TYR A 31 -15.39 -10.70 -5.74
CA TYR A 31 -16.84 -10.48 -5.65
C TYR A 31 -17.69 -11.70 -6.04
N GLN A 32 -17.09 -12.77 -6.57
CA GLN A 32 -17.79 -14.05 -6.78
C GLN A 32 -17.89 -14.86 -5.48
N VAL A 33 -17.00 -14.59 -4.52
CA VAL A 33 -16.90 -15.33 -3.25
C VAL A 33 -17.34 -14.48 -2.05
N PHE A 34 -17.07 -13.18 -2.10
CA PHE A 34 -17.27 -12.25 -0.99
C PHE A 34 -18.24 -11.12 -1.36
N SER A 35 -18.92 -10.58 -0.35
CA SER A 35 -19.76 -9.39 -0.52
C SER A 35 -18.94 -8.12 -0.78
N ILE A 36 -19.57 -7.10 -1.34
CA ILE A 36 -18.95 -5.79 -1.59
C ILE A 36 -18.32 -5.22 -0.30
N GLN A 37 -19.06 -5.30 0.82
CA GLN A 37 -18.58 -4.82 2.11
C GLN A 37 -17.42 -5.67 2.64
N THR A 38 -17.47 -7.00 2.47
CA THR A 38 -16.40 -7.89 2.94
C THR A 38 -15.09 -7.60 2.23
N VAL A 39 -15.10 -7.44 0.91
CA VAL A 39 -13.90 -7.08 0.14
C VAL A 39 -13.37 -5.71 0.57
N SER A 40 -14.26 -4.73 0.77
CA SER A 40 -13.86 -3.42 1.28
C SER A 40 -13.21 -3.49 2.66
N ASN A 41 -13.79 -4.26 3.58
CA ASN A 41 -13.23 -4.48 4.91
C ASN A 41 -11.86 -5.16 4.84
N LEU A 42 -11.66 -6.16 3.95
CA LEU A 42 -10.38 -6.83 3.79
C LEU A 42 -9.28 -5.86 3.33
N VAL A 43 -9.58 -5.02 2.33
CA VAL A 43 -8.65 -3.99 1.87
C VAL A 43 -8.39 -2.96 2.99
N GLY A 44 -9.43 -2.52 3.70
CA GLY A 44 -9.32 -1.59 4.83
C GLY A 44 -8.46 -2.13 5.97
N SER A 45 -8.65 -3.39 6.35
CA SER A 45 -7.83 -4.10 7.34
C SER A 45 -6.37 -4.17 6.90
N ALA A 46 -6.10 -4.52 5.64
CA ALA A 46 -4.73 -4.56 5.12
C ALA A 46 -4.05 -3.19 5.21
N GLU A 47 -4.74 -2.11 4.82
CA GLU A 47 -4.20 -0.74 4.91
C GLU A 47 -3.91 -0.33 6.36
N ILE A 48 -4.77 -0.68 7.31
CA ILE A 48 -4.59 -0.37 8.74
C ILE A 48 -3.40 -1.15 9.32
N ILE A 49 -3.31 -2.46 9.03
CA ILE A 49 -2.21 -3.32 9.51
C ILE A 49 -0.88 -2.80 8.97
N VAL A 50 -0.81 -2.48 7.68
CA VAL A 50 0.41 -1.92 7.07
C VAL A 50 0.75 -0.56 7.67
N ALA A 51 -0.23 0.30 7.90
CA ALA A 51 0.00 1.60 8.55
C ALA A 51 0.58 1.44 9.97
N ALA A 52 0.03 0.52 10.77
CA ALA A 52 0.56 0.21 12.09
C ALA A 52 1.98 -0.35 12.01
N GLY A 53 2.24 -1.23 11.03
CA GLY A 53 3.57 -1.76 10.72
C GLY A 53 4.58 -0.68 10.38
N LEU A 54 4.21 0.30 9.55
CA LEU A 54 5.08 1.43 9.19
C LEU A 54 5.44 2.29 10.41
N ILE A 55 4.46 2.57 11.28
CA ILE A 55 4.67 3.33 12.53
C ILE A 55 5.62 2.57 13.45
N TYR A 56 5.37 1.29 13.68
CA TYR A 56 6.23 0.44 14.52
C TYR A 56 7.62 0.24 13.90
N GLY A 57 7.69 0.21 12.56
CA GLY A 57 8.89 0.08 11.75
C GLY A 57 9.91 1.20 11.93
N ILE A 58 9.49 2.37 12.42
CA ILE A 58 10.41 3.46 12.80
C ILE A 58 11.41 2.96 13.86
N LYS A 59 10.95 2.16 14.82
CA LYS A 59 11.79 1.59 15.89
C LYS A 59 12.45 0.28 15.47
N ASN A 60 11.72 -0.57 14.74
CA ASN A 60 12.19 -1.90 14.35
C ASN A 60 12.44 -1.99 12.83
N ALA A 61 13.71 -2.11 12.44
CA ALA A 61 14.10 -2.14 11.02
C ALA A 61 13.51 -3.34 10.24
N LYS A 62 13.31 -4.51 10.88
CA LYS A 62 12.68 -5.67 10.20
C LYS A 62 11.23 -5.40 9.85
N VAL A 63 10.49 -4.83 10.80
CA VAL A 63 9.09 -4.46 10.57
C VAL A 63 9.00 -3.32 9.55
N GLY A 64 9.88 -2.32 9.64
CA GLY A 64 9.93 -1.22 8.67
C GLY A 64 10.17 -1.72 7.25
N PHE A 65 11.04 -2.72 7.08
CA PHE A 65 11.28 -3.33 5.78
C PHE A 65 10.04 -4.05 5.24
N ILE A 66 9.44 -4.94 6.03
CA ILE A 66 8.26 -5.73 5.62
C ILE A 66 7.05 -4.82 5.33
N SER A 67 6.77 -3.87 6.23
CA SER A 67 5.66 -2.93 6.05
C SER A 67 5.90 -1.93 4.91
N GLY A 68 7.15 -1.54 4.64
CA GLY A 68 7.52 -0.77 3.46
C GLY A 68 7.18 -1.49 2.17
N ILE A 69 7.56 -2.78 2.05
CA ILE A 69 7.23 -3.62 0.88
C ILE A 69 5.72 -3.75 0.73
N ALA A 70 5.01 -4.06 1.82
CA ALA A 70 3.56 -4.20 1.80
C ALA A 70 2.86 -2.89 1.38
N ALA A 71 3.34 -1.74 1.87
CA ALA A 71 2.84 -0.43 1.47
C ALA A 71 3.09 -0.15 -0.03
N SER A 72 4.29 -0.45 -0.53
CA SER A 72 4.62 -0.31 -1.95
C SER A 72 3.68 -1.15 -2.82
N LEU A 73 3.41 -2.40 -2.43
CA LEU A 73 2.48 -3.27 -3.16
C LEU A 73 1.07 -2.70 -3.19
N ILE A 74 0.56 -2.18 -2.06
CA ILE A 74 -0.75 -1.52 -2.01
C ILE A 74 -0.79 -0.34 -2.99
N PHE A 75 0.21 0.54 -2.99
CA PHE A 75 0.21 1.69 -3.90
C PHE A 75 0.35 1.28 -5.37
N VAL A 76 1.13 0.24 -5.69
CA VAL A 76 1.23 -0.31 -7.05
C VAL A 76 -0.12 -0.84 -7.52
N VAL A 77 -0.85 -1.56 -6.67
CA VAL A 77 -2.22 -2.02 -6.99
C VAL A 77 -3.16 -0.82 -7.16
N THR A 78 -3.09 0.19 -6.30
CA THR A 78 -3.95 1.36 -6.45
C THR A 78 -3.66 2.10 -7.76
N LEU A 79 -2.40 2.19 -8.15
CA LEU A 79 -1.99 2.76 -9.44
C LEU A 79 -2.40 1.88 -10.63
N SER A 80 -2.44 0.55 -10.50
CA SER A 80 -2.91 -0.33 -11.58
C SER A 80 -4.40 -0.14 -11.89
N PHE A 81 -5.19 0.42 -10.97
CA PHE A 81 -6.57 0.82 -11.26
C PHE A 81 -6.68 1.88 -12.35
N LEU A 82 -5.67 2.75 -12.54
CA LEU A 82 -5.60 3.71 -13.66
C LEU A 82 -5.59 3.03 -15.03
N LEU A 83 -5.00 1.84 -15.10
CA LEU A 83 -4.82 1.08 -16.33
C LEU A 83 -6.00 0.14 -16.58
N THR A 84 -6.59 -0.38 -15.51
CA THR A 84 -7.60 -1.45 -15.57
C THR A 84 -9.04 -0.93 -15.52
N THR A 85 -9.28 0.26 -14.98
CA THR A 85 -10.64 0.78 -14.82
C THR A 85 -11.01 1.79 -15.93
N PRO A 86 -12.13 1.57 -16.66
CA PRO A 86 -12.65 2.55 -17.60
C PRO A 86 -13.09 3.85 -16.89
N ASN A 87 -12.99 5.01 -17.56
CA ASN A 87 -13.41 6.33 -17.04
C ASN A 87 -12.61 6.89 -15.85
N THR A 88 -11.42 6.34 -15.55
CA THR A 88 -10.53 6.95 -14.53
C THR A 88 -9.83 8.22 -15.04
N TRP A 89 -9.70 8.34 -16.36
CA TRP A 89 -9.18 9.52 -17.05
C TRP A 89 -10.35 10.46 -17.37
N LYS A 90 -10.35 11.67 -16.80
CA LYS A 90 -11.33 12.71 -17.13
C LYS A 90 -10.62 13.83 -17.88
N VAL A 91 -11.24 14.35 -18.92
CA VAL A 91 -10.76 15.56 -19.59
C VAL A 91 -11.54 16.73 -18.99
N SER A 92 -10.85 17.65 -18.32
CA SER A 92 -11.42 18.94 -17.91
C SER A 92 -10.77 20.02 -18.75
N ASP A 93 -11.58 20.79 -19.47
CA ASP A 93 -11.13 21.96 -20.23
C ASP A 93 -10.00 21.66 -21.25
N GLY A 94 -10.08 20.51 -21.92
CA GLY A 94 -9.09 20.08 -22.92
C GLY A 94 -7.77 19.55 -22.34
N ILE A 95 -7.61 19.57 -21.01
CA ILE A 95 -6.47 18.99 -20.30
C ILE A 95 -6.85 17.60 -19.79
N LEU A 96 -5.98 16.63 -20.01
CA LEU A 96 -6.12 15.30 -19.44
C LEU A 96 -5.89 15.41 -17.91
N VAL A 97 -6.96 15.36 -17.12
CA VAL A 97 -6.91 15.43 -15.67
C VAL A 97 -7.17 14.03 -15.11
N THR A 98 -6.13 13.38 -14.61
CA THR A 98 -6.32 12.22 -13.73
C THR A 98 -7.06 12.66 -12.49
N ASN A 99 -7.96 11.83 -11.94
CA ASN A 99 -8.47 12.09 -10.59
C ASN A 99 -7.29 12.39 -9.65
N PHE A 100 -7.23 13.59 -9.06
CA PHE A 100 -6.17 14.05 -8.13
C PHE A 100 -5.85 13.02 -7.04
N PHE A 101 -6.81 12.13 -6.77
CA PHE A 101 -6.69 10.97 -5.92
C PHE A 101 -5.55 10.01 -6.29
N LEU A 102 -5.08 9.91 -7.54
CA LEU A 102 -4.11 8.89 -7.97
C LEU A 102 -2.66 9.42 -8.09
N VAL A 103 -2.49 10.72 -8.38
CA VAL A 103 -1.16 11.35 -8.36
C VAL A 103 -0.54 11.28 -6.96
N LYS A 104 -1.37 11.40 -5.91
CA LYS A 104 -0.91 11.27 -4.51
C LYS A 104 -0.27 9.89 -4.25
N ASP A 105 -0.75 8.84 -4.91
CA ASP A 105 -0.31 7.47 -4.66
C ASP A 105 1.06 7.20 -5.30
N VAL A 106 1.46 7.96 -6.33
CA VAL A 106 2.83 7.96 -6.85
C VAL A 106 3.81 8.49 -5.80
N VAL A 107 3.45 9.60 -5.14
CA VAL A 107 4.28 10.17 -4.07
C VAL A 107 4.36 9.20 -2.89
N PHE A 108 3.24 8.58 -2.50
CA PHE A 108 3.26 7.60 -1.42
C PHE A 108 4.02 6.31 -1.78
N LEU A 109 4.01 5.89 -3.05
CA LEU A 109 4.84 4.78 -3.52
C LEU A 109 6.32 5.13 -3.36
N ALA A 110 6.74 6.33 -3.76
CA ALA A 110 8.13 6.78 -3.59
C ALA A 110 8.54 6.79 -2.11
N ILE A 111 7.67 7.27 -1.22
CA ILE A 111 7.91 7.24 0.23
C ILE A 111 8.00 5.80 0.75
N ALA A 112 7.13 4.89 0.30
CA ALA A 112 7.16 3.49 0.70
C ALA A 112 8.47 2.81 0.28
N VAL A 113 8.94 3.05 -0.94
CA VAL A 113 10.24 2.55 -1.44
C VAL A 113 11.40 3.11 -0.61
N MET A 114 11.37 4.40 -0.26
CA MET A 114 12.38 5.01 0.61
C MET A 114 12.40 4.37 2.01
N VAL A 115 11.24 3.98 2.56
CA VAL A 115 11.15 3.25 3.83
C VAL A 115 11.78 1.85 3.71
N VAL A 116 11.58 1.17 2.59
CA VAL A 116 12.22 -0.14 2.32
C VAL A 116 13.74 0.02 2.30
N GLU A 117 14.26 0.95 1.52
CA GLU A 117 15.69 1.20 1.40
C GLU A 117 16.31 1.57 2.76
N ARG A 118 15.71 2.52 3.48
CA ARG A 118 16.19 2.93 4.80
C ARG A 118 16.20 1.77 5.79
N SER A 119 15.17 0.94 5.78
CA SER A 119 15.05 -0.22 6.67
C SER A 119 16.07 -1.29 6.32
N TRP A 120 16.30 -1.55 5.03
CA TRP A 120 17.33 -2.45 4.54
C TRP A 120 18.72 -2.05 5.02
N SER A 121 19.11 -0.79 4.82
CA SER A 121 20.40 -0.27 5.27
C SER A 121 20.60 -0.42 6.78
N ARG A 122 19.54 -0.23 7.59
CA ARG A 122 19.61 -0.45 9.04
C ARG A 122 19.80 -1.93 9.41
N LEU A 123 19.20 -2.86 8.66
CA LEU A 123 19.38 -4.28 8.88
C LEU A 123 20.80 -4.74 8.53
N ASP A 124 21.34 -4.21 7.43
CA ASP A 124 22.70 -4.53 6.99
C ASP A 124 23.76 -4.05 8.00
N LEU A 125 23.58 -2.84 8.56
CA LEU A 125 24.42 -2.32 9.64
C LEU A 125 24.36 -3.16 10.91
N GLN A 126 23.17 -3.69 11.26
CA GLN A 126 23.00 -4.57 12.41
C GLN A 126 23.69 -5.93 12.21
N ASN A 127 23.60 -6.50 11.00
CA ASN A 127 24.27 -7.76 10.68
C ASN A 127 25.80 -7.60 10.72
N THR A 128 26.32 -6.50 10.17
CA THR A 128 27.75 -6.20 10.16
C THR A 128 28.31 -5.98 11.57
N SER A 129 27.57 -5.32 12.47
CA SER A 129 28.02 -5.11 13.86
C SER A 129 28.06 -6.42 14.66
N LEU A 130 27.06 -7.29 14.48
CA LEU A 130 27.02 -8.61 15.13
C LEU A 130 28.20 -9.49 14.73
N GLN A 131 28.60 -9.49 13.45
CA GLN A 131 29.78 -10.22 12.99
C GLN A 131 31.08 -9.71 13.65
N LYS A 132 31.25 -8.38 13.74
CA LYS A 132 32.43 -7.77 14.39
C LYS A 132 32.52 -8.12 15.88
N THR A 133 31.40 -8.14 16.59
CA THR A 133 31.38 -8.54 18.01
C THR A 133 31.69 -10.02 18.19
N GLY A 134 31.18 -10.89 17.30
CA GLY A 134 31.49 -12.33 17.33
C GLY A 134 32.97 -12.64 17.10
N LEU A 135 33.64 -11.90 16.20
CA LEU A 135 35.08 -12.04 15.93
C LEU A 135 35.97 -11.54 17.08
N LYS A 136 35.49 -10.61 17.91
CA LYS A 136 36.26 -10.07 19.04
C LYS A 136 36.21 -10.97 20.28
N ASN A 137 35.26 -11.89 20.33
CA ASN A 137 35.05 -12.81 21.46
C ASN A 137 35.64 -14.21 21.20
N GLN A 138 36.41 -14.38 20.12
CA GLN A 138 37.25 -15.55 19.82
C GLN A 138 38.72 -15.17 20.03
#